data_AF-A0A7C1YRQ8-F1
#
_entry.id   AF-A0A7C1YRQ8-F1
#
_cell.length_a   1.000
_cell.length_b   1.000
_cell.length_c   1.000
_cell.angle_alpha   90.00
_cell.angle_beta   90.00
_cell.angle_gamma   90.00
#
_symmetry.space_group_name_H-M   'P 1'
#
loop_
_entity.id
_entity.type
_entity.pdbx_description
1 polymer ?
#
loop_
_entity_poly.entity_id
_entity_poly.type
_entity_poly.pdbx_seq_one_letter_code
_entity_poly.pdbx_strand_id
1 'polypeptide(L)'
;MEITFENMEDFARGAAFLGTGGGGDPYYGRLLAQNAIREFGAPKVITADDLDDDTAVFTAAMLGSPPVLMEKGCSGDDIDLAISKLEQRLGRKAEAILPIEIGGMNSTLPIMAA
;
A
#
# COMPACT_ATOMS: atom_id res chain seq x y z
N MET A 1 -16.18 2.93 1.04
CA MET A 1 -15.84 1.50 1.06
C MET A 1 -14.88 1.30 2.22
N GLU A 2 -15.15 0.34 3.10
CA GLU A 2 -14.25 0.03 4.21
C GLU A 2 -13.36 -1.16 3.80
N ILE A 3 -12.06 -1.07 4.07
CA ILE A 3 -11.14 -2.19 3.88
C ILE A 3 -11.08 -2.94 5.21
N THR A 4 -11.34 -4.24 5.19
CA THR A 4 -11.31 -5.08 6.40
C THR A 4 -10.52 -6.34 6.12
N PHE A 5 -10.09 -7.02 7.18
CA PHE A 5 -9.36 -8.28 7.07
C PHE A 5 -10.08 -9.31 6.16
N GLU A 6 -11.40 -9.38 6.27
CA GLU A 6 -12.27 -10.33 5.58
C GLU A 6 -12.42 -10.00 4.09
N ASN A 7 -12.49 -8.73 3.72
CA ASN A 7 -12.72 -8.33 2.32
C ASN A 7 -11.43 -8.14 1.50
N MET A 8 -10.26 -8.31 2.13
CA MET A 8 -8.96 -8.20 1.47
C MET A 8 -8.76 -9.18 0.31
N GLU A 9 -9.41 -10.35 0.33
CA GLU A 9 -9.35 -11.30 -0.79
C GLU A 9 -10.04 -10.75 -2.04
N ASP A 10 -11.23 -10.20 -1.88
CA ASP A 10 -11.99 -9.60 -2.98
C ASP A 10 -11.31 -8.32 -3.48
N PHE A 11 -10.77 -7.50 -2.56
CA PHE A 11 -9.97 -6.33 -2.90
C PHE A 11 -8.77 -6.70 -3.78
N ALA A 12 -7.94 -7.66 -3.34
CA ALA A 12 -6.74 -8.05 -4.08
C ALA A 12 -7.08 -8.70 -5.43
N ARG A 13 -8.15 -9.52 -5.49
CA ARG A 13 -8.62 -10.12 -6.75
C ARG A 13 -9.11 -9.05 -7.74
N GLY A 14 -9.90 -8.08 -7.26
CA GLY A 14 -10.38 -6.96 -8.06
C GLY A 14 -9.22 -6.10 -8.58
N ALA A 15 -8.27 -5.76 -7.71
CA ALA A 15 -7.08 -5.02 -8.08
C ALA A 15 -6.23 -5.75 -9.13
N ALA A 16 -6.04 -7.07 -9.00
CA ALA A 16 -5.33 -7.88 -9.99
C ALA A 16 -6.04 -7.91 -11.35
N PHE A 17 -7.37 -8.02 -11.35
CA PHE A 17 -8.16 -8.01 -12.57
C PHE A 17 -8.05 -6.66 -13.29
N LEU A 18 -8.22 -5.55 -12.56
CA LEU A 18 -8.14 -4.20 -13.11
C LEU A 18 -6.70 -3.77 -13.45
N GLY A 19 -5.70 -4.40 -12.84
CA GLY A 19 -4.28 -4.17 -13.09
C GLY A 19 -3.75 -4.80 -14.39
N THR A 20 -4.60 -5.46 -15.19
CA THR A 20 -4.24 -6.01 -16.50
C THR A 20 -3.06 -7.00 -16.51
N GLY A 21 -2.84 -7.69 -15.39
CA GLY A 21 -1.73 -8.64 -15.20
C GLY A 21 -0.44 -8.03 -14.63
N GLY A 22 -0.42 -6.74 -14.30
CA GLY A 22 0.70 -6.03 -13.69
C GLY A 22 0.57 -5.78 -12.18
N GLY A 23 1.52 -5.02 -11.65
CA GLY A 23 1.52 -4.50 -10.26
C GLY A 23 1.76 -5.52 -9.15
N GLY A 24 2.36 -6.66 -9.49
CA GLY A 24 2.83 -7.66 -8.54
C GLY A 24 1.79 -8.70 -8.14
N ASP A 25 2.23 -9.67 -7.34
CA ASP A 25 1.42 -10.82 -6.95
C ASP A 25 0.33 -10.43 -5.93
N PRO A 26 -0.97 -10.59 -6.25
CA PRO A 26 -2.07 -10.24 -5.35
C PRO A 26 -2.13 -11.11 -4.10
N TYR A 27 -1.65 -12.35 -4.15
CA TYR A 27 -1.61 -13.23 -2.98
C TYR A 27 -0.61 -12.72 -1.95
N TYR A 28 0.61 -12.41 -2.39
CA TYR A 28 1.65 -11.88 -1.49
C TYR A 28 1.24 -10.52 -0.90
N GLY A 29 0.78 -9.60 -1.75
CA GLY A 29 0.33 -8.28 -1.30
C GLY A 29 -0.81 -8.35 -0.28
N ARG A 30 -1.79 -9.23 -0.52
CA ARG A 30 -2.89 -9.49 0.42
C ARG A 30 -2.40 -10.00 1.78
N LEU A 31 -1.46 -10.95 1.80
CA LEU A 31 -0.95 -11.49 3.07
C LEU A 31 -0.28 -10.42 3.93
N LEU A 32 0.51 -9.56 3.29
CA LEU A 32 1.18 -8.43 3.96
C LEU A 32 0.17 -7.44 4.54
N ALA A 33 -0.81 -7.01 3.74
CA ALA A 33 -1.86 -6.11 4.19
C ALA A 33 -2.73 -6.74 5.29
N GLN A 34 -3.12 -8.01 5.17
CA GLN A 34 -3.87 -8.73 6.20
C GLN A 34 -3.09 -8.86 7.51
N ASN A 35 -1.75 -9.03 7.45
CA ASN A 35 -0.92 -9.05 8.63
C ASN A 35 -0.92 -7.68 9.33
N ALA A 36 -0.71 -6.58 8.59
CA ALA A 36 -0.75 -5.23 9.14
C ALA A 36 -2.13 -4.89 9.71
N ILE A 37 -3.22 -5.21 9.02
CA ILE A 37 -4.59 -5.00 9.53
C ILE A 37 -4.81 -5.74 10.84
N ARG A 38 -4.27 -6.96 10.99
CA ARG A 38 -4.40 -7.74 12.23
C ARG A 38 -3.63 -7.09 13.38
N GLU A 39 -2.46 -6.52 13.10
CA GLU A 39 -1.56 -5.98 14.11
C GLU A 39 -1.89 -4.54 14.52
N PHE A 40 -2.24 -3.70 13.54
CA PHE A 40 -2.40 -2.25 13.70
C PHE A 40 -3.83 -1.75 13.47
N GLY A 41 -4.72 -2.61 12.96
CA GLY A 41 -6.06 -2.24 12.53
C GLY A 41 -6.12 -1.82 11.07
N ALA A 42 -7.34 -1.72 10.51
CA ALA A 42 -7.51 -1.32 9.13
C ALA A 42 -7.39 0.20 8.94
N PRO A 43 -6.71 0.66 7.88
CA PRO A 43 -6.60 2.09 7.60
C PRO A 43 -7.93 2.66 7.11
N LYS A 44 -8.13 3.95 7.36
CA LYS A 44 -9.27 4.69 6.83
C LYS A 44 -9.04 5.01 5.35
N VAL A 45 -9.96 4.58 4.49
CA VAL A 45 -10.00 5.04 3.09
C VAL A 45 -10.68 6.40 3.03
N ILE A 46 -9.99 7.37 2.45
CA ILE A 46 -10.47 8.73 2.20
C ILE A 46 -10.52 9.01 0.70
N THR A 47 -11.32 10.00 0.33
CA THR A 47 -11.40 10.49 -1.05
C THR A 47 -10.50 11.71 -1.23
N ALA A 48 -10.20 12.08 -2.47
CA ALA A 48 -9.43 13.29 -2.75
C ALA A 48 -10.15 14.56 -2.25
N ASP A 49 -11.48 14.56 -2.21
CA ASP A 49 -12.29 15.68 -1.71
C ASP A 49 -12.17 15.87 -0.18
N ASP A 50 -11.64 14.87 0.54
CA ASP A 50 -11.37 14.96 1.98
C ASP A 50 -9.99 15.58 2.29
N LEU A 51 -9.20 15.93 1.27
CA LEU A 51 -7.85 16.47 1.39
C LEU A 51 -7.81 17.96 1.06
N ASP A 52 -6.94 18.70 1.74
CA ASP A 52 -6.62 20.07 1.37
C ASP A 52 -5.68 20.06 0.13
N ASP A 53 -5.72 21.13 -0.67
CA ASP A 53 -4.90 21.26 -1.89
C ASP A 53 -3.39 21.08 -1.62
N ASP A 54 -2.95 21.48 -0.42
CA ASP A 54 -1.57 21.39 0.06
C ASP A 54 -1.36 20.22 1.03
N THR A 55 -2.18 19.16 1.00
CA THR A 55 -1.92 17.95 1.78
C THR A 55 -0.72 17.18 1.19
N ALA A 56 0.17 16.69 2.06
CA ALA A 56 1.26 15.83 1.64
C ALA A 56 0.80 14.37 1.52
N VAL A 57 0.61 13.92 0.27
CA VAL A 57 0.27 12.54 -0.08
C VAL A 57 1.52 11.85 -0.58
N PHE A 58 1.93 10.77 0.09
CA PHE A 58 3.08 9.97 -0.34
C PHE A 58 2.64 8.69 -1.03
N THR A 59 3.51 8.13 -1.87
CA THR A 59 3.22 6.90 -2.61
C THR A 59 4.09 5.78 -2.08
N ALA A 60 3.46 4.67 -1.67
CA ALA A 60 4.14 3.44 -1.31
C ALA A 60 3.99 2.43 -2.46
N ALA A 61 5.10 1.92 -2.97
CA ALA A 61 5.13 0.97 -4.08
C ALA A 61 6.34 0.05 -4.00
N MET A 62 6.20 -1.15 -4.54
CA MET A 62 7.34 -2.03 -4.82
C MET A 62 7.69 -1.95 -6.30
N LEU A 63 8.96 -1.65 -6.59
CA LEU A 63 9.51 -1.62 -7.95
C LEU A 63 10.70 -2.56 -8.03
N GLY A 64 10.79 -3.31 -9.13
CA GLY A 64 11.91 -4.20 -9.40
C GLY A 64 11.48 -5.57 -9.91
N SER A 65 12.35 -6.56 -9.69
CA SER A 65 12.17 -7.93 -10.17
C SER A 65 11.19 -8.72 -9.29
N PRO A 66 10.07 -9.24 -9.85
CA PRO A 66 9.12 -10.03 -9.07
C PRO A 66 9.72 -11.27 -8.37
N PRO A 67 10.63 -12.05 -8.99
CA PRO A 67 11.32 -13.14 -8.29
C PRO A 67 12.04 -12.71 -7.01
N VAL A 68 12.73 -11.56 -7.02
CA VAL A 68 13.45 -11.06 -5.84
C VAL A 68 12.48 -10.75 -4.71
N LEU A 69 11.32 -10.18 -5.05
CA LEU A 69 10.27 -9.89 -4.10
C LEU A 69 9.66 -11.16 -3.49
N MET A 70 9.51 -12.23 -4.27
CA MET A 70 9.04 -13.52 -3.74
C MET A 70 10.07 -14.19 -2.81
N GLU A 71 11.36 -14.03 -3.07
CA GLU A 71 12.44 -14.61 -2.26
C GLU A 71 12.73 -13.83 -0.97
N LYS A 72 12.75 -12.48 -1.05
CA LYS A 72 13.13 -11.61 0.07
C LYS A 72 11.95 -11.02 0.83
N GLY A 73 10.78 -10.96 0.20
CA GLY A 73 9.60 -10.30 0.76
C GLY A 73 9.74 -8.78 0.81
N CYS A 74 8.82 -8.17 1.56
CA CYS A 74 8.83 -6.74 1.89
C CYS A 74 8.85 -6.62 3.41
N SER A 75 9.66 -5.68 3.93
CA SER A 75 9.73 -5.36 5.36
C SER A 75 8.92 -4.10 5.64
N GLY A 76 8.06 -4.14 6.67
CA GLY A 76 7.36 -2.94 7.15
C GLY A 76 8.34 -1.86 7.61
N ASP A 77 9.39 -2.25 8.34
CA ASP A 77 10.44 -1.35 8.83
C ASP A 77 11.13 -0.56 7.71
N ASP A 78 11.29 -1.16 6.52
CA ASP A 78 11.90 -0.50 5.36
C ASP A 78 10.97 0.58 4.79
N ILE A 79 9.65 0.36 4.85
CA ILE A 79 8.64 1.33 4.42
C ILE A 79 8.54 2.47 5.42
N ASP A 80 8.51 2.18 6.72
CA ASP A 80 8.50 3.18 7.78
C ASP A 80 9.73 4.09 7.69
N LEU A 81 10.89 3.48 7.44
CA LEU A 81 12.14 4.21 7.23
C LEU A 81 12.06 5.09 5.97
N ALA A 82 11.54 4.57 4.85
CA ALA A 82 11.40 5.33 3.62
C ALA A 82 10.47 6.54 3.79
N ILE A 83 9.29 6.35 4.41
CA ILE A 83 8.34 7.43 4.71
C ILE A 83 9.01 8.46 5.62
N SER A 84 9.57 8.05 6.75
CA SER A 84 10.22 8.94 7.72
C SER A 84 11.36 9.77 7.09
N LYS A 85 12.15 9.16 6.18
CA LYS A 85 13.22 9.87 5.48
C LYS A 85 12.70 10.85 4.46
N LEU A 86 11.62 10.51 3.76
CA LEU A 86 10.97 11.43 2.82
C LEU A 86 10.35 12.62 3.57
N GLU A 87 9.70 12.37 4.70
CA GLU A 87 9.16 13.43 5.57
C GLU A 87 10.25 14.40 6.02
N GLN A 88 11.37 13.87 6.53
CA GLN A 88 12.52 14.67 6.93
C GLN A 88 13.08 15.50 5.77
N ARG A 89 13.18 14.91 4.57
CA ARG A 89 13.76 15.57 3.40
C ARG A 89 12.91 16.70 2.86
N LEU A 90 11.58 16.55 2.92
CA LEU A 90 10.61 17.50 2.42
C LEU A 90 10.14 18.51 3.49
N GLY A 91 10.37 18.23 4.77
CA GLY A 91 9.86 19.04 5.88
C GLY A 91 8.34 18.98 6.03
N ARG A 92 7.70 17.91 5.55
CA ARG A 92 6.25 17.69 5.55
C ARG A 92 5.95 16.26 5.97
N LYS A 93 4.91 16.03 6.76
CA LYS A 93 4.49 14.68 7.15
C LYS A 93 3.53 14.08 6.13
N ALA A 94 3.58 12.77 5.93
CA ALA A 94 2.58 12.08 5.13
C ALA A 94 1.25 12.09 5.87
N GLU A 95 0.20 12.65 5.25
CA GLU A 95 -1.15 12.62 5.81
C GLU A 95 -2.03 11.58 5.11
N ALA A 96 -1.61 11.13 3.93
CA ALA A 96 -2.22 10.02 3.20
C ALA A 96 -1.17 9.24 2.40
N ILE A 97 -1.43 7.93 2.23
CA ILE A 97 -0.64 7.06 1.36
C ILE A 97 -1.49 6.68 0.14
N LEU A 98 -0.91 6.79 -1.05
CA LEU A 98 -1.55 6.48 -2.32
C LEU A 98 -0.84 5.28 -2.99
N PRO A 99 -1.55 4.32 -3.60
CA PRO A 99 -0.95 3.37 -4.53
C PRO A 99 -0.41 4.07 -5.78
N ILE A 100 0.71 3.59 -6.33
CA ILE A 100 1.24 4.12 -7.59
C ILE A 100 0.36 3.74 -8.80
N GLU A 101 -0.37 2.63 -8.70
CA GLU A 101 -1.21 2.07 -9.74
C GLU A 101 -2.26 1.11 -9.16
N ILE A 102 -3.24 0.73 -9.99
CA ILE A 102 -4.10 -0.42 -9.70
C ILE A 102 -3.34 -1.69 -10.11
N GLY A 103 -3.08 -2.58 -9.16
CA GLY A 103 -2.27 -3.77 -9.38
C GLY A 103 -2.24 -4.69 -8.16
N GLY A 104 -1.95 -5.97 -8.37
CA GLY A 104 -2.15 -7.00 -7.34
C GLY A 104 -1.52 -6.66 -5.99
N MET A 105 -0.21 -6.38 -5.97
CA MET A 105 0.51 -5.97 -4.76
C MET A 105 0.53 -4.45 -4.57
N ASN A 106 0.69 -3.67 -5.64
CA ASN A 106 0.80 -2.21 -5.53
C ASN A 106 -0.50 -1.54 -5.03
N SER A 107 -1.65 -2.21 -5.10
CA SER A 107 -2.89 -1.76 -4.45
C SER A 107 -3.00 -2.15 -2.97
N THR A 108 -2.29 -3.19 -2.53
CA THR A 108 -2.35 -3.66 -1.13
C THR A 108 -1.21 -3.15 -0.26
N LEU A 109 -0.05 -2.84 -0.84
CA LEU A 109 1.11 -2.35 -0.09
C LEU A 109 0.81 -1.02 0.65
N PRO A 110 0.10 -0.04 0.07
CA PRO A 110 -0.32 1.15 0.80
C PRO A 110 -1.20 0.87 2.02
N ILE A 111 -1.99 -0.21 2.00
CA ILE A 111 -2.83 -0.63 3.13
C ILE A 111 -1.95 -1.13 4.28
N MET A 112 -0.83 -1.78 3.95
CA MET A 112 0.15 -2.19 4.95
C MET A 112 0.90 -0.99 5.55
N ALA A 113 1.11 0.07 4.76
CA ALA A 113 1.91 1.23 5.12
C ALA A 113 1.15 2.35 5.86
N ALA A 114 -0.18 2.36 5.81
CA ALA A 114 -1.06 3.41 6.33
C ALA A 114 -1.67 3.02 7.68
#